data_AF-A0A2A4FMJ0-F1
#
_entry.id   AF-A0A2A4FMJ0-F1
#
_cell.length_a   1.000
_cell.length_b   1.000
_cell.length_c   1.000
_cell.angle_alpha   90.00
_cell.angle_beta   90.00
_cell.angle_gamma   90.00
#
_symmetry.space_group_name_H-M   'P 1'
#
loop_
_entity.id
_entity.type
_entity.pdbx_description
1 polymer ?
#
loop_
_entity_poly.entity_id
_entity_poly.type
_entity_poly.pdbx_seq_one_letter_code
_entity_poly.pdbx_strand_id
1 'polypeptide(L)'
;MTEGYMTISISSYTSSTALYTQTQTQPASSQDKSPVGATAKTRSVTVSWLAQQLSDAESRAQTRNSTLSRKELGARAATIDDQIAGETWAANRAKHDAERPKSDDPQALALARQATDFTHRIGANPFKGMSREQLDAIAYDESGSFTVNERQTAWQEAYDQEQEWRVRVIAEGNLEYQRTGKQNDFFAEVLKHYKGLPAIEQAQYPDDYASKLQYWISLDFNFHTNQAEGSGTSYKSLVETLLAQGPHARNGAKIASLATQDTQAAR
;
A
#
# COMPACT_ATOMS: atom_id res chain seq x y z
N MET A 1 43.76 -9.35 -16.75
CA MET A 1 43.60 -10.14 -15.52
C MET A 1 43.60 -9.13 -14.37
N THR A 2 42.52 -8.85 -13.65
CA THR A 2 41.47 -9.74 -13.16
C THR A 2 40.21 -8.92 -12.93
N GLU A 3 39.07 -9.39 -13.43
CA GLU A 3 37.74 -8.84 -13.18
C GLU A 3 37.30 -9.16 -11.73
N GLY A 4 36.78 -8.16 -11.02
CA GLY A 4 36.14 -8.33 -9.71
C GLY A 4 34.64 -8.20 -9.86
N TYR A 5 33.95 -9.32 -10.03
CA TYR A 5 32.49 -9.40 -10.01
C TYR A 5 31.98 -9.10 -8.60
N MET A 6 31.20 -8.02 -8.44
CA MET A 6 30.45 -7.74 -7.21
C MET A 6 29.11 -8.46 -7.31
N THR A 7 28.99 -9.58 -6.61
CA THR A 7 27.77 -10.39 -6.52
C THR A 7 26.75 -9.69 -5.61
N ILE A 8 25.61 -9.27 -6.17
CA ILE A 8 24.46 -8.78 -5.41
C ILE A 8 23.63 -10.00 -5.02
N SER A 9 23.71 -10.42 -3.76
CA SER A 9 22.80 -11.43 -3.19
C SER A 9 21.41 -10.81 -2.99
N ILE A 10 20.46 -11.23 -3.82
CA ILE A 10 19.03 -10.94 -3.63
C ILE A 10 18.47 -11.99 -2.68
N SER A 11 18.23 -11.61 -1.42
CA SER A 11 17.46 -12.43 -0.48
C SER A 11 15.98 -12.33 -0.86
N SER A 12 15.41 -13.43 -1.36
CA SER A 12 13.98 -13.57 -1.59
C SER A 12 13.24 -13.72 -0.26
N TYR A 13 12.45 -12.72 0.10
CA TYR A 13 11.49 -12.85 1.19
C TYR A 13 10.22 -13.52 0.64
N THR A 14 10.07 -14.81 0.92
CA THR A 14 8.81 -15.52 0.65
C THR A 14 7.79 -15.16 1.73
N SER A 15 6.76 -14.40 1.36
CA SER A 15 5.59 -14.17 2.20
C SER A 15 4.90 -15.49 2.51
N SER A 16 4.98 -15.92 3.76
CA SER A 16 4.25 -17.09 4.25
C SER A 16 2.82 -16.69 4.59
N THR A 17 1.87 -17.12 3.78
CA THR A 17 0.45 -17.13 4.10
C THR A 17 0.20 -18.12 5.23
N ALA A 18 -0.22 -17.64 6.40
CA ALA A 18 -0.67 -18.50 7.48
C ALA A 18 -2.08 -19.04 7.15
N LEU A 19 -2.13 -20.32 6.75
CA LEU A 19 -3.37 -21.07 6.63
C LEU A 19 -3.86 -21.47 8.03
N TYR A 20 -4.98 -20.88 8.47
CA TYR A 20 -5.68 -21.33 9.67
C TYR A 20 -6.28 -22.72 9.42
N THR A 21 -5.75 -23.73 10.08
CA THR A 21 -6.28 -25.09 10.05
C THR A 21 -7.45 -25.19 11.03
N GLN A 22 -8.69 -25.26 10.52
CA GLN A 22 -9.84 -25.72 11.32
C GLN A 22 -9.69 -27.23 11.54
N THR A 23 -9.56 -27.65 12.80
CA THR A 23 -9.59 -29.08 13.14
C THR A 23 -11.04 -29.51 13.34
N GLN A 24 -11.58 -30.25 12.37
CA GLN A 24 -12.82 -31.01 12.51
C GLN A 24 -12.60 -32.20 13.46
N THR A 25 -13.39 -32.30 14.52
CA THR A 25 -13.48 -33.50 15.36
C THR A 25 -14.65 -34.39 14.91
N GLN A 26 -14.32 -35.60 14.49
CA GLN A 26 -15.25 -36.70 14.20
C GLN A 26 -15.34 -37.65 15.43
N PRO A 27 -16.49 -38.25 15.75
CA PRO A 27 -16.72 -38.86 17.07
C PRO A 27 -16.32 -40.35 17.11
N ALA A 28 -15.76 -40.79 18.24
CA ALA A 28 -15.66 -42.20 18.60
C ALA A 28 -16.24 -42.40 20.00
N SER A 29 -17.31 -43.20 20.09
CA SER A 29 -17.89 -43.68 21.33
C SER A 29 -17.10 -44.88 21.86
N SER A 30 -16.81 -44.91 23.16
CA SER A 30 -17.29 -45.95 24.09
C SER A 30 -16.88 -45.64 25.53
N GLN A 31 -17.78 -46.04 26.44
CA GLN A 31 -17.87 -45.71 27.85
C GLN A 31 -16.81 -46.43 28.71
N ASP A 32 -16.31 -45.79 29.77
CA ASP A 32 -16.46 -46.35 31.13
C ASP A 32 -16.37 -45.27 32.23
N LYS A 33 -17.05 -45.52 33.34
CA LYS A 33 -17.44 -44.59 34.42
C LYS A 33 -16.34 -44.33 35.47
N SER A 34 -16.22 -43.08 35.95
CA SER A 34 -16.32 -42.66 37.37
C SER A 34 -15.97 -41.17 37.56
N PRO A 35 -16.47 -40.49 38.62
CA PRO A 35 -16.85 -39.07 38.55
C PRO A 35 -15.69 -38.12 38.86
N VAL A 36 -15.41 -37.20 37.94
CA VAL A 36 -14.51 -36.07 38.17
C VAL A 36 -15.34 -34.84 38.55
N GLY A 37 -15.18 -34.42 39.80
CA GLY A 37 -15.64 -33.12 40.29
C GLY A 37 -14.98 -31.98 39.51
N ALA A 38 -15.80 -30.97 39.22
CA ALA A 38 -15.51 -29.82 38.38
C ALA A 38 -14.18 -29.11 38.68
N THR A 39 -13.44 -28.81 37.62
CA THR A 39 -12.97 -27.45 37.32
C THR A 39 -12.54 -27.43 35.87
N ALA A 40 -13.51 -27.18 34.98
CA ALA A 40 -13.20 -26.74 33.62
C ALA A 40 -12.49 -25.38 33.76
N LYS A 41 -11.17 -25.42 33.73
CA LYS A 41 -10.34 -24.23 33.59
C LYS A 41 -10.62 -23.69 32.20
N THR A 42 -11.58 -22.77 32.09
CA THR A 42 -11.81 -21.93 30.93
C THR A 42 -10.44 -21.39 30.54
N ARG A 43 -9.83 -21.92 29.48
CA ARG A 43 -8.66 -21.30 28.86
C ARG A 43 -9.16 -20.01 28.25
N SER A 44 -9.19 -18.95 29.06
CA SER A 44 -9.21 -17.58 28.58
C SER A 44 -7.99 -17.46 27.66
N VAL A 45 -8.24 -17.35 26.35
CA VAL A 45 -7.23 -16.85 25.44
C VAL A 45 -7.13 -15.37 25.76
N THR A 46 -6.07 -14.96 26.45
CA THR A 46 -5.79 -13.54 26.69
C THR A 46 -5.41 -12.94 25.35
N VAL A 47 -6.37 -12.31 24.67
CA VAL A 47 -6.09 -11.45 23.50
C VAL A 47 -5.29 -10.26 24.03
N SER A 48 -4.11 -9.99 23.45
CA SER A 48 -3.33 -8.80 23.82
C SER A 48 -4.15 -7.53 23.54
N TRP A 49 -4.04 -6.49 24.38
CA TRP A 49 -4.79 -5.25 24.21
C TRP A 49 -4.65 -4.69 22.78
N LEU A 50 -3.43 -4.70 22.23
CA LEU A 50 -3.15 -4.22 20.87
C LEU A 50 -3.88 -5.03 19.80
N ALA A 51 -3.96 -6.36 19.96
CA ALA A 51 -4.69 -7.21 19.01
C ALA A 51 -6.19 -6.90 19.01
N GLN A 52 -6.77 -6.59 20.18
CA GLN A 52 -8.17 -6.17 20.26
C GLN A 52 -8.38 -4.79 19.60
N GLN A 53 -7.52 -3.82 19.90
CA GLN A 53 -7.59 -2.49 19.29
C GLN A 53 -7.47 -2.53 17.77
N LEU A 54 -6.56 -3.37 17.27
CA LEU A 54 -6.37 -3.54 15.84
C LEU A 54 -7.60 -4.18 15.18
N SER A 55 -8.16 -5.24 15.78
CA SER A 55 -9.40 -5.84 15.30
C SER A 55 -10.56 -4.85 15.25
N ASP A 56 -10.68 -3.99 16.27
CA ASP A 56 -11.72 -2.96 16.32
C ASP A 56 -11.49 -1.87 15.26
N ALA A 57 -10.23 -1.47 15.03
CA ALA A 57 -9.85 -0.50 14.01
C ALA A 57 -10.08 -1.03 12.60
N GLU A 58 -9.73 -2.29 12.32
CA GLU A 58 -10.01 -2.96 11.05
C GLU A 58 -11.51 -3.04 10.78
N SER A 59 -12.34 -3.32 11.79
CA SER A 59 -13.80 -3.31 11.66
C SER A 59 -14.34 -1.91 11.30
N ARG A 60 -13.79 -0.85 11.91
CA ARG A 60 -14.12 0.54 11.56
C ARG A 60 -13.65 0.89 10.14
N ALA A 61 -12.45 0.49 9.76
CA ALA A 61 -11.92 0.70 8.42
C ALA A 61 -12.79 0.00 7.35
N GLN A 62 -13.23 -1.23 7.60
CA GLN A 62 -14.14 -1.96 6.73
C GLN A 62 -15.50 -1.27 6.60
N THR A 63 -16.05 -0.77 7.71
CA THR A 63 -17.29 0.01 7.71
C THR A 63 -17.13 1.30 6.90
N ARG A 64 -16.06 2.06 7.13
CA ARG A 64 -15.73 3.28 6.36
C ARG A 64 -15.64 2.98 4.86
N ASN A 65 -14.87 1.96 4.49
CA ASN A 65 -14.61 1.61 3.10
C ASN A 65 -15.85 1.08 2.37
N SER A 66 -16.82 0.50 3.09
CA SER A 66 -18.07 -0.01 2.49
C SER A 66 -19.20 1.01 2.44
N THR A 67 -19.14 2.07 3.26
CA THR A 67 -20.22 3.06 3.38
C THR A 67 -19.94 4.36 2.62
N LEU A 68 -18.67 4.73 2.47
CA LEU A 68 -18.28 5.96 1.78
C LEU A 68 -18.02 5.71 0.29
N SER A 69 -18.41 6.67 -0.53
CA SER A 69 -18.00 6.70 -1.94
C SER A 69 -16.50 6.95 -2.07
N ARG A 70 -15.94 6.59 -3.21
CA ARG A 70 -14.54 6.88 -3.56
C ARG A 70 -14.17 8.36 -3.36
N LYS A 71 -15.05 9.28 -3.78
CA LYS A 71 -14.81 10.72 -3.63
C LYS A 71 -14.77 11.13 -2.15
N GLU A 72 -15.67 10.60 -1.33
CA GLU A 72 -15.69 10.86 0.12
C GLU A 72 -14.46 10.25 0.81
N LEU A 73 -14.07 9.04 0.41
CA LEU A 73 -12.83 8.39 0.89
C LEU A 73 -11.61 9.24 0.57
N GLY A 74 -11.47 9.74 -0.67
CA GLY A 74 -10.35 10.59 -1.08
C GLY A 74 -10.30 11.92 -0.32
N ALA A 75 -11.45 12.57 -0.13
CA ALA A 75 -11.54 13.80 0.67
C ALA A 75 -11.19 13.56 2.14
N ARG A 76 -11.62 12.42 2.69
CA ARG A 76 -11.31 12.02 4.06
C ARG A 76 -9.83 11.67 4.23
N ALA A 77 -9.24 10.96 3.27
CA ALA A 77 -7.81 10.66 3.24
C ALA A 77 -6.99 11.95 3.29
N ALA A 78 -7.26 12.90 2.38
CA ALA A 78 -6.55 14.17 2.33
C ALA A 78 -6.66 14.97 3.64
N THR A 79 -7.84 14.96 4.27
CA THR A 79 -8.05 15.62 5.58
C THR A 79 -7.22 14.96 6.67
N ILE A 80 -7.22 13.63 6.73
CA ILE A 80 -6.49 12.86 7.73
C ILE A 80 -4.97 13.01 7.52
N ASP A 81 -4.50 12.90 6.29
CA ASP A 81 -3.08 13.01 5.95
C ASP A 81 -2.52 14.37 6.39
N ASP A 82 -3.28 15.47 6.22
CA ASP A 82 -2.86 16.78 6.74
C ASP A 82 -2.79 16.82 8.29
N GLN A 83 -3.75 16.19 8.97
CA GLN A 83 -3.80 16.12 10.43
C GLN A 83 -2.69 15.28 11.05
N ILE A 84 -2.20 14.26 10.34
CA ILE A 84 -1.21 13.32 10.89
C ILE A 84 0.19 13.50 10.30
N ALA A 85 0.34 14.06 9.11
CA ALA A 85 1.63 14.18 8.43
C ALA A 85 1.83 15.52 7.68
N GLY A 86 0.81 16.39 7.63
CA GLY A 86 0.87 17.66 6.92
C GLY A 86 1.17 18.88 7.80
N GLU A 87 0.74 20.04 7.32
CA GLU A 87 1.00 21.33 7.97
C GLU A 87 0.25 21.43 9.30
N THR A 88 -0.99 20.91 9.35
CA THR A 88 -1.78 20.88 10.58
C THR A 88 -1.08 20.07 11.66
N TRP A 89 -0.53 18.90 11.32
CA TRP A 89 0.27 18.12 12.26
C TRP A 89 1.50 18.89 12.76
N ALA A 90 2.26 19.47 11.83
CA ALA A 90 3.49 20.21 12.15
C ALA A 90 3.22 21.41 13.07
N ALA A 91 2.09 22.11 12.89
CA ALA A 91 1.68 23.23 13.72
C ALA A 91 1.23 22.82 15.13
N ASN A 92 0.82 21.56 15.33
CA ASN A 92 0.21 21.08 16.57
C ASN A 92 1.06 20.04 17.33
N ARG A 93 2.34 19.86 17.00
CA ARG A 93 3.19 18.82 17.62
C ARG A 93 3.13 18.79 19.15
N ALA A 94 3.27 19.93 19.83
CA ALA A 94 3.23 19.97 21.29
C ALA A 94 1.90 19.48 21.88
N LYS A 95 0.79 19.66 21.16
CA LYS A 95 -0.52 19.13 21.54
C LYS A 95 -0.58 17.61 21.33
N HIS A 96 -0.01 17.11 20.23
CA HIS A 96 0.06 15.68 19.93
C HIS A 96 0.98 14.93 20.92
N ASP A 97 2.10 15.54 21.32
CA ASP A 97 3.01 14.99 22.32
C ASP A 97 2.39 14.87 23.72
N ALA A 98 1.43 15.74 24.03
CA ALA A 98 0.67 15.71 25.29
C ALA A 98 -0.59 14.84 25.22
N GLU A 99 -0.95 14.32 24.04
CA GLU A 99 -2.14 13.50 23.84
C GLU A 99 -1.98 12.15 24.55
N ARG A 100 -3.08 11.68 25.17
CA ARG A 100 -3.15 10.36 25.79
C ARG A 100 -4.23 9.53 25.12
N PRO A 101 -4.04 8.21 24.96
CA PRO A 101 -5.09 7.34 24.43
C PRO A 101 -6.31 7.39 25.34
N LYS A 102 -7.50 7.14 24.79
CA LYS A 102 -8.75 7.05 25.56
C LYS A 102 -8.85 5.73 26.34
N SER A 103 -7.78 5.36 27.05
CA SER A 103 -7.66 4.12 27.83
C SER A 103 -6.65 4.32 28.95
N ASP A 104 -6.95 3.75 30.12
CA ASP A 104 -6.03 3.66 31.25
C ASP A 104 -5.17 2.37 31.21
N ASP A 105 -5.27 1.57 30.14
CA ASP A 105 -4.46 0.36 29.97
C ASP A 105 -2.96 0.75 29.91
N PRO A 106 -2.10 0.17 30.77
CA PRO A 106 -0.66 0.43 30.73
C PRO A 106 -0.02 0.15 29.37
N GLN A 107 -0.53 -0.82 28.61
CA GLN A 107 -0.04 -1.14 27.25
C GLN A 107 -0.36 0.00 26.28
N ALA A 108 -1.54 0.62 26.38
CA ALA A 108 -1.93 1.78 25.58
C ALA A 108 -1.01 2.97 25.85
N LEU A 109 -0.76 3.26 27.14
CA LEU A 109 0.10 4.36 27.55
C LEU A 109 1.55 4.15 27.10
N ALA A 110 2.04 2.91 27.16
CA ALA A 110 3.38 2.57 26.68
C ALA A 110 3.51 2.73 25.16
N LEU A 111 2.51 2.30 24.39
CA LEU A 111 2.48 2.44 22.94
C LEU A 111 2.47 3.93 22.52
N ALA A 112 1.58 4.74 23.10
CA ALA A 112 1.52 6.18 22.84
C ALA A 112 2.83 6.90 23.18
N ARG A 113 3.48 6.50 24.29
CA ARG A 113 4.81 7.01 24.66
C ARG A 113 5.87 6.61 23.63
N GLN A 114 5.88 5.35 23.19
CA GLN A 114 6.84 4.88 22.18
C GLN A 114 6.64 5.60 20.84
N ALA A 115 5.40 5.80 20.39
CA ALA A 115 5.10 6.56 19.18
C ALA A 115 5.61 8.02 19.29
N THR A 116 5.37 8.68 20.42
CA THR A 116 5.87 10.05 20.69
C THR A 116 7.38 10.13 20.80
N ASP A 117 8.05 9.12 21.38
CA ASP A 117 9.51 9.04 21.37
C ASP A 117 10.02 8.92 19.91
N PHE A 118 9.36 8.10 19.08
CA PHE A 118 9.73 7.94 17.67
C PHE A 118 9.57 9.23 16.85
N THR A 119 8.52 10.03 17.06
CA THR A 119 8.37 11.34 16.37
C THR A 119 9.52 12.30 16.67
N HIS A 120 10.17 12.12 17.83
CA HIS A 120 11.40 12.82 18.23
C HIS A 120 12.69 12.12 17.80
N ARG A 121 12.61 11.11 16.93
CA ARG A 121 13.73 10.29 16.45
C ARG A 121 14.40 9.49 17.57
N ILE A 122 13.62 9.11 18.59
CA ILE A 122 14.08 8.30 19.72
C ILE A 122 13.40 6.94 19.64
N GLY A 123 14.19 5.87 19.57
CA GLY A 123 13.67 4.50 19.50
C GLY A 123 13.15 4.13 18.10
N ALA A 124 12.50 2.96 18.02
CA ALA A 124 11.98 2.39 16.79
C ALA A 124 10.49 2.65 16.64
N ASN A 125 10.03 2.71 15.38
CA ASN A 125 8.61 2.80 15.05
C ASN A 125 7.86 1.61 15.68
N PRO A 126 6.85 1.84 16.55
CA PRO A 126 6.13 0.76 17.22
C PRO A 126 5.37 -0.18 16.27
N PHE A 127 5.09 0.27 15.04
CA PHE A 127 4.33 -0.48 14.04
C PHE A 127 5.21 -1.10 12.95
N LYS A 128 6.54 -1.12 13.14
CA LYS A 128 7.48 -1.64 12.14
C LYS A 128 7.11 -3.06 11.70
N GLY A 129 6.96 -3.27 10.40
CA GLY A 129 6.67 -4.59 9.82
C GLY A 129 5.20 -5.04 9.89
N MET A 130 4.27 -4.18 10.35
CA MET A 130 2.84 -4.43 10.18
C MET A 130 2.42 -4.43 8.71
N SER A 131 1.32 -5.10 8.39
CA SER A 131 0.79 -5.11 7.01
C SER A 131 0.23 -3.75 6.63
N ARG A 132 0.13 -3.48 5.32
CA ARG A 132 -0.44 -2.23 4.80
C ARG A 132 -1.87 -2.00 5.28
N GLU A 133 -2.68 -3.05 5.38
CA GLU A 133 -4.06 -3.00 5.88
C GLU A 133 -4.11 -2.64 7.37
N GLN A 134 -3.19 -3.16 8.18
CA GLN A 134 -3.11 -2.84 9.61
C GLN A 134 -2.67 -1.39 9.82
N LEU A 135 -1.68 -0.95 9.04
CA LEU A 135 -1.20 0.43 9.08
C LEU A 135 -2.28 1.43 8.64
N ASP A 136 -3.04 1.12 7.59
CA ASP A 136 -4.21 1.90 7.16
C ASP A 136 -5.29 1.97 8.25
N ALA A 137 -5.61 0.82 8.85
CA ALA A 137 -6.60 0.74 9.90
C ALA A 137 -6.22 1.63 11.09
N ILE A 138 -4.94 1.73 11.45
CA ILE A 138 -4.45 2.62 12.51
C ILE A 138 -4.43 4.08 12.03
N ALA A 139 -3.72 4.38 10.94
CA ALA A 139 -3.48 5.75 10.46
C ALA A 139 -4.78 6.52 10.20
N TYR A 140 -5.79 5.84 9.64
CA TYR A 140 -7.07 6.44 9.29
C TYR A 140 -8.19 6.19 10.33
N ASP A 141 -7.86 5.75 11.55
CA ASP A 141 -8.83 5.61 12.65
C ASP A 141 -9.01 6.90 13.46
N GLU A 142 -10.14 7.57 13.26
CA GLU A 142 -10.50 8.80 13.96
C GLU A 142 -11.30 8.56 15.26
N SER A 143 -11.45 7.31 15.72
CA SER A 143 -12.16 7.00 16.97
C SER A 143 -11.50 7.60 18.22
N GLY A 144 -10.20 7.89 18.15
CA GLY A 144 -9.35 8.29 19.27
C GLY A 144 -8.90 7.11 20.14
N SER A 145 -9.00 5.88 19.61
CA SER A 145 -8.36 4.70 20.22
C SER A 145 -6.83 4.77 20.12
N PHE A 146 -6.34 5.36 19.03
CA PHE A 146 -4.96 5.75 18.82
C PHE A 146 -4.84 7.27 18.89
N THR A 147 -3.78 7.76 19.53
CA THR A 147 -3.33 9.15 19.52
C THR A 147 -2.88 9.59 18.12
N VAL A 148 -2.79 10.89 17.87
CA VAL A 148 -2.28 11.40 16.58
C VAL A 148 -0.84 10.96 16.33
N ASN A 149 0.02 10.91 17.35
CA ASN A 149 1.40 10.42 17.17
C ASN A 149 1.43 8.94 16.79
N GLU A 150 0.60 8.07 17.39
CA GLU A 150 0.48 6.68 16.96
C GLU A 150 0.03 6.59 15.49
N ARG A 151 -1.01 7.33 15.10
CA ARG A 151 -1.49 7.36 13.72
C ARG A 151 -0.42 7.87 12.73
N GLN A 152 0.34 8.89 13.10
CA GLN A 152 1.46 9.40 12.30
C GLN A 152 2.54 8.34 12.12
N THR A 153 2.90 7.61 13.18
CA THR A 153 3.91 6.56 13.07
C THR A 153 3.46 5.39 12.21
N ALA A 154 2.17 5.01 12.25
CA ALA A 154 1.61 4.02 11.34
C ALA A 154 1.66 4.49 9.88
N TRP A 155 1.27 5.74 9.62
CA TRP A 155 1.40 6.36 8.29
C TRP A 155 2.86 6.38 7.81
N GLN A 156 3.82 6.70 8.69
CA GLN A 156 5.24 6.73 8.33
C GLN A 156 5.76 5.34 7.95
N GLU A 157 5.38 4.29 8.68
CA GLU A 157 5.78 2.93 8.31
C GLU A 157 5.17 2.52 6.96
N ALA A 158 3.90 2.87 6.69
CA ALA A 158 3.28 2.60 5.39
C ALA A 158 4.00 3.36 4.26
N TYR A 159 4.40 4.61 4.51
CA TYR A 159 5.20 5.41 3.59
C TYR A 159 6.58 4.79 3.35
N ASP A 160 7.26 4.31 4.38
CA ASP A 160 8.59 3.69 4.24
C ASP A 160 8.50 2.40 3.41
N GLN A 161 7.51 1.54 3.67
CA GLN A 161 7.24 0.33 2.87
C GLN A 161 6.93 0.68 1.40
N GLU A 162 6.16 1.75 1.18
CA GLU A 162 5.86 2.28 -0.15
C GLU A 162 7.12 2.75 -0.88
N GLN A 163 8.03 3.46 -0.22
CA GLN A 163 9.29 3.90 -0.83
C GLN A 163 10.20 2.72 -1.20
N GLU A 164 10.32 1.74 -0.31
CA GLU A 164 11.08 0.51 -0.59
C GLU A 164 10.53 -0.23 -1.81
N TRP A 165 9.20 -0.37 -1.89
CA TRP A 165 8.53 -0.96 -3.06
C TRP A 165 8.80 -0.14 -4.33
N ARG A 166 8.66 1.20 -4.30
CA ARG A 166 8.89 2.08 -5.45
C ARG A 166 10.30 1.96 -6.01
N VAL A 167 11.31 2.01 -5.14
CA VAL A 167 12.72 1.90 -5.55
C VAL A 167 12.95 0.58 -6.27
N ARG A 168 12.45 -0.52 -5.71
CA ARG A 168 12.57 -1.85 -6.32
C ARG A 168 11.90 -1.92 -7.69
N VAL A 169 10.63 -1.51 -7.79
CA VAL A 169 9.85 -1.64 -9.03
C VAL A 169 10.36 -0.72 -10.13
N ILE A 170 10.87 0.47 -9.79
CA ILE A 170 11.54 1.36 -10.75
C ILE A 170 12.81 0.70 -11.30
N ALA A 171 13.62 0.09 -10.43
CA ALA A 171 14.84 -0.61 -10.87
C ALA A 171 14.50 -1.80 -11.79
N GLU A 172 13.52 -2.62 -11.43
CA GLU A 172 13.03 -3.74 -12.24
C GLU A 172 12.50 -3.26 -13.62
N GLY A 173 11.70 -2.19 -13.64
CA GLY A 173 11.18 -1.60 -14.87
C GLY A 173 12.27 -1.01 -15.78
N ASN A 174 13.32 -0.42 -15.20
CA ASN A 174 14.48 0.04 -15.97
C ASN A 174 15.23 -1.13 -16.63
N LEU A 175 15.38 -2.25 -15.92
CA LEU A 175 16.00 -3.46 -16.47
C LEU A 175 15.15 -4.07 -17.60
N GLU A 176 13.82 -4.10 -17.43
CA GLU A 176 12.90 -4.51 -18.49
C GLU A 176 13.10 -3.66 -19.74
N TYR A 177 13.02 -2.33 -19.58
CA TYR A 177 13.21 -1.38 -20.67
C TYR A 177 14.53 -1.58 -21.39
N GLN A 178 15.65 -1.68 -20.68
CA GLN A 178 16.97 -1.87 -21.30
C GLN A 178 17.04 -3.17 -22.13
N ARG A 179 16.40 -4.25 -21.65
CA ARG A 179 16.44 -5.57 -22.29
C ARG A 179 15.52 -5.67 -23.50
N THR A 180 14.33 -5.09 -23.43
CA THR A 180 13.25 -5.35 -24.40
C THR A 180 12.77 -4.10 -25.13
N GLY A 181 13.04 -2.91 -24.58
CA GLY A 181 12.42 -1.66 -24.98
C GLY A 181 11.00 -1.47 -24.46
N LYS A 182 10.49 -2.37 -23.61
CA LYS A 182 9.10 -2.35 -23.08
C LYS A 182 9.06 -2.05 -21.58
N GLN A 183 7.86 -1.77 -21.07
CA GLN A 183 7.59 -1.53 -19.64
C GLN A 183 6.31 -2.25 -19.17
N ASN A 184 5.96 -3.35 -19.82
CA ASN A 184 4.72 -4.07 -19.57
C ASN A 184 4.73 -4.72 -18.19
N ASP A 185 5.84 -5.32 -17.79
CA ASP A 185 5.99 -5.93 -16.47
C ASP A 185 5.95 -4.85 -15.37
N PHE A 186 6.58 -3.70 -15.61
CA PHE A 186 6.49 -2.53 -14.73
C PHE A 186 5.04 -2.07 -14.53
N PHE A 187 4.28 -1.84 -15.61
CA PHE A 187 2.89 -1.41 -15.48
C PHE A 187 1.99 -2.47 -14.83
N ALA A 188 2.27 -3.75 -15.07
CA ALA A 188 1.56 -4.85 -14.42
C ALA A 188 1.80 -4.89 -12.90
N GLU A 189 3.04 -4.68 -12.45
CA GLU A 189 3.37 -4.61 -11.02
C GLU A 189 2.74 -3.38 -10.35
N VAL A 190 2.73 -2.21 -11.02
CA VAL A 190 2.03 -1.01 -10.52
C VAL A 190 0.53 -1.25 -10.40
N LEU A 191 -0.10 -1.90 -11.40
CA LEU A 191 -1.52 -2.24 -11.37
C LEU A 191 -1.84 -3.22 -10.23
N LYS A 192 -0.99 -4.23 -10.04
CA LYS A 192 -1.12 -5.20 -8.96
C LYS A 192 -1.03 -4.52 -7.60
N HIS A 193 -0.03 -3.65 -7.41
CA HIS A 193 0.14 -2.88 -6.18
C HIS A 193 -1.10 -2.01 -5.90
N TYR A 194 -1.56 -1.21 -6.88
CA TYR A 194 -2.76 -0.39 -6.75
C TYR A 194 -4.00 -1.20 -6.32
N LYS A 195 -4.24 -2.36 -6.94
CA LYS A 195 -5.37 -3.23 -6.60
C LYS A 195 -5.27 -3.85 -5.20
N GLY A 196 -4.06 -3.94 -4.64
CA GLY A 196 -3.81 -4.41 -3.29
C GLY A 196 -3.97 -3.33 -2.22
N LEU A 197 -4.09 -2.05 -2.59
CA LEU A 197 -4.22 -0.98 -1.62
C LEU A 197 -5.61 -0.99 -0.94
N PRO A 198 -5.71 -0.57 0.34
CA PRO A 198 -6.97 -0.25 0.99
C PRO A 198 -7.79 0.76 0.17
N ALA A 199 -9.13 0.69 0.28
CA ALA A 199 -10.02 1.51 -0.55
C ALA A 199 -9.81 3.03 -0.35
N ILE A 200 -9.48 3.46 0.87
CA ILE A 200 -9.19 4.87 1.16
C ILE A 200 -7.88 5.34 0.52
N GLU A 201 -6.88 4.47 0.40
CA GLU A 201 -5.64 4.78 -0.31
C GLU A 201 -5.85 4.73 -1.82
N GLN A 202 -6.60 3.75 -2.34
CA GLN A 202 -6.99 3.73 -3.75
C GLN A 202 -7.68 5.04 -4.12
N ALA A 203 -8.53 5.60 -3.25
CA ALA A 203 -9.29 6.83 -3.45
C ALA A 203 -8.45 8.09 -3.68
N GLN A 204 -7.15 8.05 -3.41
CA GLN A 204 -6.22 9.15 -3.64
C GLN A 204 -5.71 9.20 -5.10
N TYR A 205 -5.94 8.14 -5.88
CA TYR A 205 -5.56 8.06 -7.29
C TYR A 205 -6.67 8.60 -8.21
N PRO A 206 -6.38 8.90 -9.49
CA PRO A 206 -7.43 9.18 -10.48
C PRO A 206 -8.42 8.01 -10.63
N ASP A 207 -9.69 8.30 -10.92
CA ASP A 207 -10.74 7.27 -11.08
C ASP A 207 -10.44 6.28 -12.22
N ASP A 208 -9.71 6.72 -13.25
CA ASP A 208 -9.32 5.93 -14.41
C ASP A 208 -7.97 5.21 -14.24
N TYR A 209 -7.32 5.30 -13.08
CA TYR A 209 -5.93 4.86 -12.90
C TYR A 209 -5.70 3.38 -13.27
N ALA A 210 -6.55 2.47 -12.78
CA ALA A 210 -6.44 1.04 -13.11
C ALA A 210 -6.68 0.78 -14.61
N SER A 211 -7.70 1.41 -15.19
CA SER A 211 -8.02 1.26 -16.61
C SER A 211 -6.91 1.82 -17.50
N LYS A 212 -6.28 2.92 -17.08
CA LYS A 212 -5.13 3.52 -17.76
C LYS A 212 -3.91 2.59 -17.77
N LEU A 213 -3.60 1.96 -16.63
CA LEU A 213 -2.53 0.96 -16.54
C LEU A 213 -2.84 -0.27 -17.40
N GLN A 214 -4.07 -0.77 -17.37
CA GLN A 214 -4.52 -1.88 -18.23
C GLN A 214 -4.39 -1.54 -19.71
N TYR A 215 -4.76 -0.31 -20.09
CA TYR A 215 -4.59 0.17 -21.45
C TYR A 215 -3.12 0.18 -21.87
N TRP A 216 -2.21 0.72 -21.05
CA TRP A 216 -0.76 0.71 -21.32
C TRP A 216 -0.19 -0.70 -21.45
N ILE A 217 -0.61 -1.64 -20.60
CA ILE A 217 -0.23 -3.05 -20.73
C ILE A 217 -0.74 -3.62 -22.06
N SER A 218 -1.99 -3.33 -22.44
CA SER A 218 -2.60 -3.88 -23.66
C SER A 218 -1.95 -3.38 -24.96
N LEU A 219 -1.33 -2.20 -24.92
CA LEU A 219 -0.60 -1.65 -26.06
C LEU A 219 0.67 -2.45 -26.37
N ASP A 220 1.26 -3.07 -25.33
CA ASP A 220 2.55 -3.77 -25.43
C ASP A 220 3.58 -2.92 -26.18
N PHE A 221 3.70 -1.67 -25.76
CA PHE A 221 4.43 -0.65 -26.51
C PHE A 221 5.94 -0.83 -26.32
N ASN A 222 6.64 -0.88 -27.45
CA ASN A 222 8.08 -0.90 -27.51
C ASN A 222 8.62 0.50 -27.80
N PHE A 223 9.23 1.09 -26.78
CA PHE A 223 9.80 2.43 -26.79
C PHE A 223 11.11 2.52 -27.58
N HIS A 224 11.81 1.40 -27.84
CA HIS A 224 12.98 1.42 -28.72
C HIS A 224 12.58 1.54 -30.18
N THR A 225 11.52 0.84 -30.59
CA THR A 225 11.04 0.82 -31.98
C THR A 225 9.92 1.83 -32.25
N ASN A 226 9.36 2.43 -31.20
CA ASN A 226 8.17 3.28 -31.22
C ASN A 226 6.94 2.57 -31.84
N GLN A 227 6.78 1.27 -31.57
CA GLN A 227 5.68 0.47 -32.11
C GLN A 227 4.82 -0.12 -30.99
N ALA A 228 3.51 -0.15 -31.20
CA ALA A 228 2.61 -0.97 -30.39
C ALA A 228 2.63 -2.40 -30.94
N GLU A 229 2.96 -3.37 -30.09
CA GLU A 229 3.06 -4.78 -30.48
C GLU A 229 1.83 -5.60 -30.00
N GLY A 230 0.94 -4.95 -29.24
CA GLY A 230 -0.27 -5.54 -28.66
C GLY A 230 -1.48 -5.58 -29.59
N SER A 231 -2.52 -6.29 -29.17
CA SER A 231 -3.57 -6.82 -30.05
C SER A 231 -4.70 -5.85 -30.46
N GLY A 232 -4.49 -4.52 -30.59
CA GLY A 232 -5.53 -3.72 -31.27
C GLY A 232 -5.65 -2.20 -31.14
N THR A 233 -4.64 -1.44 -30.68
CA THR A 233 -4.73 0.04 -30.78
C THR A 233 -3.54 0.60 -31.56
N SER A 234 -3.83 1.21 -32.72
CA SER A 234 -2.85 1.85 -33.59
C SER A 234 -2.10 2.96 -32.84
N TYR A 235 -0.82 3.15 -33.15
CA TYR A 235 0.00 4.31 -32.75
C TYR A 235 -0.74 5.66 -32.87
N LYS A 236 -1.66 5.77 -33.84
CA LYS A 236 -2.53 6.95 -34.03
C LYS A 236 -3.44 7.23 -32.83
N SER A 237 -4.03 6.20 -32.23
CA SER A 237 -4.87 6.33 -31.02
C SER A 237 -4.06 6.77 -29.80
N LEU A 238 -2.80 6.32 -29.74
CA LEU A 238 -1.84 6.68 -28.71
C LEU A 238 -1.50 8.17 -28.79
N VAL A 239 -1.19 8.67 -29.98
CA VAL A 239 -0.90 10.09 -30.23
C VAL A 239 -2.12 10.97 -29.95
N GLU A 240 -3.32 10.57 -30.38
CA GLU A 240 -4.56 11.31 -30.10
C GLU A 240 -4.87 11.36 -28.59
N THR A 241 -4.63 10.27 -27.86
CA THR A 241 -4.81 10.20 -26.40
C THR A 241 -3.76 11.04 -25.65
N LEU A 242 -2.50 11.02 -26.08
CA LEU A 242 -1.40 11.80 -25.50
C LEU A 242 -1.55 13.31 -25.75
N LEU A 243 -2.09 13.70 -26.91
CA LEU A 243 -2.34 15.11 -27.25
C LEU A 243 -3.56 15.69 -26.50
N ALA A 244 -4.55 14.86 -26.14
CA ALA A 244 -5.74 15.30 -25.42
C ALA A 244 -5.52 15.59 -23.92
N GLN A 245 -4.40 15.18 -23.32
CA GLN A 245 -4.21 15.14 -21.85
C GLN A 245 -3.32 16.25 -21.24
N GLY A 246 -2.79 17.21 -22.00
CA GLY A 246 -1.96 18.31 -21.45
C GLY A 246 -0.70 17.83 -20.70
N PRO A 247 -0.05 18.67 -19.86
CA PRO A 247 1.27 19.32 -20.02
C PRO A 247 2.47 18.50 -20.56
N HIS A 248 2.33 17.19 -20.79
CA HIS A 248 3.31 16.36 -21.53
C HIS A 248 3.26 16.56 -23.05
N ALA A 249 2.41 17.49 -23.52
CA ALA A 249 2.28 17.90 -24.91
C ALA A 249 3.61 18.35 -25.56
N ARG A 250 4.62 18.79 -24.80
CA ARG A 250 5.95 19.09 -25.36
C ARG A 250 6.72 17.85 -25.84
N ASN A 251 6.51 16.70 -25.20
CA ASN A 251 7.07 15.43 -25.66
C ASN A 251 6.18 14.82 -26.75
N GLY A 252 4.85 14.91 -26.60
CA GLY A 252 3.88 14.50 -27.62
C GLY A 252 4.01 15.26 -28.95
N ALA A 253 4.27 16.56 -28.93
CA ALA A 253 4.48 17.37 -30.12
C ALA A 253 5.82 17.06 -30.82
N LYS A 254 6.88 16.72 -30.06
CA LYS A 254 8.16 16.24 -30.62
C LYS A 254 7.96 14.93 -31.37
N ILE A 255 7.19 14.01 -30.79
CA ILE A 255 6.89 12.71 -31.40
C ILE A 255 5.94 12.85 -32.61
N ALA A 256 4.95 13.76 -32.55
CA ALA A 256 4.08 14.06 -33.69
C ALA A 256 4.86 14.71 -34.86
N SER A 257 5.82 15.60 -34.58
CA SER A 257 6.65 16.23 -35.62
C SER A 257 7.55 15.23 -36.36
N LEU A 258 8.02 14.18 -35.68
CA LEU A 258 8.79 13.08 -36.27
C LEU A 258 7.89 12.21 -37.17
N ALA A 259 6.65 11.95 -36.76
CA ALA A 259 5.68 11.20 -37.57
C ALA A 259 5.27 11.93 -38.87
N THR A 260 5.24 13.27 -38.88
CA THR A 260 4.95 14.07 -40.09
C THR A 260 6.11 14.20 -41.06
N GLN A 261 7.37 14.03 -40.61
CA GLN A 261 8.54 14.06 -41.49
C GLN A 261 8.62 12.79 -42.35
N ASP A 262 8.29 11.62 -41.80
CA ASP A 262 8.26 10.37 -42.56
C ASP A 262 7.11 10.29 -43.58
N THR A 263 6.06 11.11 -43.44
CA THR A 263 4.98 11.17 -44.45
C THR A 263 5.31 12.09 -45.63
N GLN A 264 6.22 13.06 -45.47
CA GLN A 264 6.64 13.95 -46.55
C GLN A 264 7.81 13.40 -47.37
N ALA A 265 8.60 12.47 -46.83
CA ALA A 265 9.67 11.79 -47.58
C ALA A 265 9.18 10.66 -48.51
N ALA A 266 7.87 10.37 -48.49
CA ALA A 266 7.22 9.31 -49.29
C ALA A 266 6.28 9.86 -50.38
N ARG A 267 6.58 11.04 -50.95
CA ARG A 267 5.98 11.54 -52.20
C ARG A 267 7.04 11.92 -53.21
#